data_AF-A0A939W9N8-F1
#
_entry.id   AF-A0A939W9N8-F1
#
_cell.length_a   1.000
_cell.length_b   1.000
_cell.length_c   1.000
_cell.angle_alpha   90.00
_cell.angle_beta   90.00
_cell.angle_gamma   90.00
#
_symmetry.space_group_name_H-M   'P 1'
#
loop_
_entity.id
_entity.type
_entity.pdbx_description
1 polymer ?
#
loop_
_entity_poly.entity_id
_entity_poly.type
_entity_poly.pdbx_seq_one_letter_code
_entity_poly.pdbx_strand_id
1 'polypeptide(L)'
;MQPSSAFTPDFSKGLIPAIAQDKEDGEVLMLAYMNQEAWDKTLETGEAHYWSRSRRKLWHKGESSGNVQKVHSIRLDCDKDTILLEVTQLGGAACHTGRRSCFFLQWDGQEESVCSPQVFDPEKVYGK
;
A
#
# COMPACT_ATOMS: atom_id res chain seq x y z
N MET A 1 8.68 0.18 20.06
CA MET A 1 10.04 0.77 20.03
C MET A 1 9.99 1.88 19.01
N GLN A 2 10.01 3.15 19.42
CA GLN A 2 9.94 4.28 18.50
C GLN A 2 11.23 4.29 17.66
N PRO A 3 11.15 4.41 16.32
CA PRO A 3 12.36 4.48 15.49
C PRO A 3 13.22 5.66 15.93
N SER A 4 14.55 5.47 15.97
CA SER A 4 15.48 6.57 16.23
C SER A 4 15.26 7.68 15.18
N SER A 5 15.52 8.94 15.52
CA SER A 5 15.39 10.10 14.63
C SER A 5 16.13 9.99 13.29
N ALA A 6 16.95 8.96 13.07
CA ALA A 6 17.64 8.68 11.81
C ALA A 6 16.78 7.92 10.77
N PHE A 7 15.68 7.26 11.16
CA PHE A 7 14.84 6.43 10.28
C PHE A 7 13.48 7.09 10.00
N THR A 8 13.51 8.13 9.17
CA THR A 8 12.33 8.88 8.72
C THR A 8 12.48 9.18 7.22
N PRO A 9 11.40 9.06 6.42
CA PRO A 9 11.39 9.52 5.04
C PRO A 9 11.70 11.02 4.92
N ASP A 10 12.34 11.42 3.83
CA ASP A 10 12.62 12.83 3.54
C ASP A 10 11.39 13.54 2.97
N PHE A 11 10.44 13.90 3.84
CA PHE A 11 9.23 14.62 3.46
C PHE A 11 9.48 16.03 2.89
N SER A 12 10.72 16.56 2.92
CA SER A 12 11.03 17.79 2.18
C SER A 12 10.90 17.61 0.66
N LYS A 13 10.99 16.36 0.18
CA LYS A 13 10.72 15.96 -1.21
C LYS A 13 9.23 15.86 -1.56
N GLY A 14 8.34 16.14 -0.60
CA GLY A 14 6.90 16.18 -0.78
C GLY A 14 6.20 14.89 -0.37
N LEU A 15 5.29 14.40 -1.22
CA LEU A 15 4.60 13.13 -0.97
C LEU A 15 5.49 11.96 -1.37
N ILE A 16 5.74 11.09 -0.40
CA ILE A 16 6.68 9.98 -0.54
C ILE A 16 5.95 8.75 -1.10
N PRO A 17 6.35 8.18 -2.24
CA PRO A 17 5.83 6.89 -2.71
C PRO A 17 6.05 5.80 -1.66
N ALA A 18 5.00 5.02 -1.42
CA ALA A 18 5.03 3.87 -0.55
C ALA A 18 4.56 2.63 -1.33
N ILE A 19 5.46 1.66 -1.46
CA ILE A 19 5.21 0.36 -2.08
C ILE A 19 4.79 -0.60 -0.97
N ALA A 20 3.64 -1.25 -1.12
CA ALA A 20 3.24 -2.37 -0.29
C ALA A 20 3.61 -3.67 -1.00
N GLN A 21 4.42 -4.49 -0.34
CA GLN A 21 4.87 -5.80 -0.80
C GLN A 21 4.39 -6.86 0.20
N ASP A 22 3.80 -7.95 -0.30
CA ASP A 22 3.41 -9.07 0.55
C ASP A 22 4.66 -9.77 1.09
N LYS A 23 4.66 -10.04 2.39
CA LYS A 23 5.80 -10.67 3.08
C LYS A 23 5.99 -12.14 2.70
N GLU A 24 4.93 -12.84 2.28
CA GLU A 24 4.96 -14.30 2.11
C GLU A 24 5.59 -14.69 0.78
N ASP A 25 5.25 -13.98 -0.30
CA ASP A 25 5.65 -14.31 -1.67
C ASP A 25 6.45 -13.18 -2.36
N GLY A 26 6.56 -12.01 -1.71
CA GLY A 26 7.25 -10.85 -2.29
C GLY A 26 6.45 -10.15 -3.39
N GLU A 27 5.18 -10.48 -3.61
CA GLU A 27 4.33 -9.83 -4.61
C GLU A 27 4.16 -8.35 -4.27
N VAL A 28 4.40 -7.46 -5.25
CA VAL A 28 4.08 -6.04 -5.10
C VAL A 28 2.58 -5.88 -5.22
N LEU A 29 1.94 -5.42 -4.14
CA LEU A 29 0.50 -5.31 -4.03
C LEU A 29 -0.02 -3.97 -4.55
N MET A 30 0.62 -2.87 -4.18
CA MET A 30 0.21 -1.54 -4.62
C MET A 30 1.30 -0.49 -4.40
N LEU A 31 1.15 0.64 -5.09
CA LEU A 31 1.84 1.89 -4.78
C LEU A 31 0.80 2.92 -4.35
N ALA A 32 1.10 3.62 -3.26
CA ALA A 32 0.39 4.80 -2.82
C ALA A 32 1.40 5.86 -2.36
N TYR A 33 0.91 6.94 -1.74
CA TYR A 33 1.74 8.03 -1.26
C TYR A 33 1.53 8.22 0.23
N MET A 34 2.55 8.65 0.94
CA MET A 34 2.49 9.05 2.34
C MET A 34 2.93 10.51 2.50
N ASN A 35 2.25 11.21 3.39
CA ASN A 35 2.77 12.41 4.04
C ASN A 35 3.24 12.04 5.46
N GLN A 36 3.77 13.02 6.21
CA GLN A 36 4.22 12.80 7.59
C GLN A 36 3.11 12.19 8.48
N GLU A 37 1.87 12.67 8.37
CA GLU A 37 0.74 12.15 9.15
C GLU A 37 0.46 10.67 8.86
N ALA A 38 0.47 10.26 7.59
CA ALA A 38 0.27 8.86 7.20
C ALA A 38 1.41 7.96 7.69
N TRP A 39 2.64 8.47 7.68
CA TRP A 39 3.80 7.77 8.24
C TRP A 39 3.67 7.58 9.75
N ASP A 40 3.38 8.65 10.48
CA ASP A 40 3.23 8.62 11.94
C ASP A 40 2.13 7.64 12.34
N LYS A 41 0.99 7.67 11.64
CA LYS A 41 -0.11 6.72 11.87
C LYS A 41 0.28 5.28 11.54
N THR A 42 1.02 5.05 10.47
CA THR A 42 1.50 3.71 10.13
C THR A 42 2.42 3.15 11.22
N LEU A 43 3.31 3.98 11.79
CA LEU A 43 4.17 3.59 12.90
C LEU A 43 3.40 3.38 14.21
N GLU A 44 2.38 4.21 14.46
CA GLU A 44 1.53 4.15 15.66
C GLU A 44 0.69 2.87 15.68
N THR A 45 0.02 2.54 14.58
CA THR A 45 -0.95 1.44 14.53
C THR A 45 -0.35 0.11 14.10
N GLY A 46 0.79 0.12 13.41
CA GLY A 46 1.32 -1.07 12.73
C GLY A 46 0.49 -1.49 11.49
N GLU A 47 -0.34 -0.59 10.98
CA GLU A 47 -1.22 -0.81 9.82
C GLU A 47 -1.01 0.29 8.77
N ALA A 48 -1.06 -0.06 7.49
CA ALA A 48 -0.71 0.89 6.43
C ALA A 48 -1.73 2.04 6.31
N HIS A 49 -1.25 3.26 6.53
CA HIS A 49 -1.98 4.49 6.29
C HIS A 49 -1.36 5.24 5.11
N TYR A 50 -2.20 5.79 4.25
CA TYR A 50 -1.77 6.49 3.04
C TYR A 50 -2.42 7.88 2.96
N TRP A 51 -1.82 8.74 2.15
CA TRP A 51 -2.38 10.02 1.76
C TRP A 51 -3.03 9.94 0.37
N SER A 52 -4.34 10.19 0.32
CA SER A 52 -5.05 10.25 -0.95
C SER A 52 -4.82 11.59 -1.63
N ARG A 53 -4.09 11.60 -2.74
CA ARG A 53 -3.80 12.82 -3.52
C ARG A 53 -5.06 13.51 -4.05
N SER A 54 -6.02 12.72 -4.55
CA SER A 54 -7.28 13.23 -5.10
C SER A 54 -8.23 13.74 -4.03
N ARG A 55 -8.35 13.02 -2.91
CA ARG A 55 -9.24 13.39 -1.79
C ARG A 55 -8.59 14.34 -0.79
N ARG A 56 -7.28 14.58 -0.92
CA ARG A 56 -6.43 15.38 -0.02
C ARG A 56 -6.68 15.06 1.45
N LYS A 57 -6.69 13.76 1.78
CA LYS A 57 -6.98 13.28 3.12
C LYS A 57 -6.20 12.00 3.43
N LEU A 58 -5.98 11.78 4.73
CA LEU A 58 -5.52 10.52 5.28
C LEU A 58 -6.51 9.39 4.95
N TRP A 59 -5.98 8.20 4.73
CA TRP A 59 -6.75 7.01 4.42
C TRP A 59 -6.10 5.80 5.09
N HIS A 60 -6.82 5.15 5.99
CA HIS A 60 -6.44 3.85 6.51
C HIS A 60 -6.81 2.76 5.48
N LYS A 61 -5.81 2.02 4.97
CA LYS A 61 -6.05 0.96 3.99
C LYS A 61 -6.97 -0.09 4.59
N GLY A 62 -8.10 -0.33 3.93
CA GLY A 62 -9.07 -1.33 4.38
C GLY A 62 -10.15 -0.78 5.31
N GLU A 63 -10.13 0.48 5.73
CA GLU A 63 -11.10 1.09 6.67
C GLU A 63 -12.56 0.75 6.34
N SER A 64 -12.95 0.81 5.07
CA SER A 64 -14.33 0.51 4.64
C SER A 64 -14.58 -0.95 4.22
N SER A 65 -13.53 -1.72 3.94
CA SER A 65 -13.65 -3.07 3.34
C SER A 65 -13.18 -4.21 4.25
N GLY A 66 -12.51 -3.91 5.36
CA GLY A 66 -11.78 -4.89 6.16
C GLY A 66 -10.46 -5.36 5.53
N ASN A 67 -10.13 -4.93 4.30
CA ASN A 67 -8.91 -5.34 3.58
C ASN A 67 -7.67 -4.56 4.05
N VAL A 68 -7.34 -4.71 5.33
CA VAL A 68 -6.27 -4.02 6.06
C VAL A 68 -4.90 -4.59 5.70
N GLN A 69 -3.86 -3.76 5.73
CA GLN A 69 -2.48 -4.17 5.54
C GLN A 69 -1.72 -4.07 6.88
N LYS A 70 -1.39 -5.21 7.48
CA LYS A 70 -0.57 -5.27 8.69
C LYS A 70 0.90 -5.16 8.32
N VAL A 71 1.60 -4.17 8.85
CA VAL A 71 3.01 -3.90 8.55
C VAL A 71 3.92 -4.74 9.45
N HIS A 72 4.88 -5.44 8.86
CA HIS A 72 5.86 -6.27 9.59
C HIS A 72 7.24 -5.61 9.59
N SER A 73 7.64 -5.02 8.48
CA SER A 73 8.87 -4.25 8.38
C SER A 73 8.74 -3.11 7.38
N ILE A 74 9.58 -2.10 7.56
CA ILE A 74 9.64 -0.90 6.74
C ILE A 74 11.08 -0.73 6.28
N ARG A 75 11.26 -0.43 5.00
CA ARG A 75 12.54 -0.05 4.39
C ARG A 75 12.39 1.31 3.73
N LEU A 76 13.49 2.07 3.71
CA LEU A 76 13.63 3.29 2.92
C LEU A 76 14.69 3.04 1.84
N ASP A 77 14.56 3.69 0.70
CA ASP A 77 15.61 3.69 -0.32
C ASP A 77 16.80 4.60 0.08
N CYS A 78 17.79 4.71 -0.80
CA CYS A 78 19.11 5.26 -0.48
C CYS A 78 19.08 6.76 -0.13
N ASP A 79 18.12 7.51 -0.66
CA ASP A 79 17.92 8.94 -0.41
C ASP A 79 16.58 9.23 0.29
N LYS A 80 15.99 8.18 0.88
CA LYS A 80 14.86 8.21 1.82
C LYS A 80 13.57 8.81 1.24
N ASP A 81 13.39 8.75 -0.06
CA ASP A 81 12.19 9.29 -0.73
C ASP A 81 11.23 8.23 -1.25
N THR A 82 11.55 6.96 -1.03
CA THR A 82 10.63 5.86 -1.26
C THR A 82 10.57 4.95 -0.03
N ILE A 83 9.36 4.57 0.35
CA ILE A 83 9.07 3.61 1.41
C ILE A 83 8.72 2.27 0.78
N LEU A 84 9.26 1.19 1.35
CA LEU A 84 8.83 -0.17 1.10
C LEU A 84 8.27 -0.77 2.39
N LEU A 85 6.95 -0.98 2.39
CA LEU A 85 6.23 -1.69 3.44
C LEU A 85 6.16 -3.18 3.10
N GLU A 86 6.68 -4.00 4.00
CA GLU A 86 6.44 -5.44 3.96
C GLU A 86 5.21 -5.75 4.82
N VAL A 87 4.17 -6.30 4.20
CA VAL A 87 2.83 -6.39 4.81
C VAL A 87 2.25 -7.80 4.71
N THR A 88 1.30 -8.10 5.60
CA THR A 88 0.29 -9.13 5.35
C THR A 88 -1.01 -8.45 4.91
N GLN A 89 -1.52 -8.80 3.73
CA GLN A 89 -2.80 -8.30 3.22
C GLN A 89 -3.97 -9.12 3.80
N LEU A 90 -4.72 -8.54 4.72
CA LEU A 90 -5.96 -9.13 5.22
C LEU A 90 -7.09 -8.98 4.20
N GLY A 91 -8.01 -9.94 4.16
CA GLY A 91 -9.13 -9.96 3.21
C GLY A 91 -8.73 -10.26 1.74
N GLY A 92 -7.45 -10.54 1.49
CA GLY A 92 -6.96 -11.09 0.22
C GLY A 92 -6.70 -10.07 -0.89
N ALA A 93 -7.22 -8.84 -0.80
CA ALA A 93 -7.07 -7.85 -1.88
C ALA A 93 -6.60 -6.46 -1.45
N ALA A 94 -5.53 -6.01 -2.11
CA ALA A 94 -5.10 -4.63 -2.05
C ALA A 94 -5.95 -3.72 -2.95
N CYS A 95 -6.45 -4.23 -4.07
CA CYS A 95 -7.13 -3.43 -5.08
C CYS A 95 -8.64 -3.31 -4.83
N HIS A 96 -9.21 -2.13 -5.10
CA HIS A 96 -10.65 -1.91 -5.04
C HIS A 96 -11.43 -2.63 -6.16
N THR A 97 -10.74 -3.12 -7.20
CA THR A 97 -11.31 -3.97 -8.27
C THR A 97 -11.50 -5.42 -7.82
N GLY A 98 -11.23 -5.71 -6.54
CA GLY A 98 -11.35 -7.06 -6.02
C GLY A 98 -10.13 -7.93 -6.24
N ARG A 99 -9.03 -7.39 -6.76
CA ARG A 99 -7.81 -8.14 -7.08
C ARG A 99 -6.78 -8.08 -5.97
N ARG A 100 -5.97 -9.14 -5.88
CA ARG A 100 -4.89 -9.25 -4.90
C ARG A 100 -3.92 -8.08 -5.02
N SER A 101 -3.39 -7.87 -6.22
CA SER A 101 -2.51 -6.74 -6.56
C SER A 101 -3.22 -5.72 -7.46
N CYS A 102 -2.87 -4.44 -7.30
CA CYS A 102 -3.19 -3.37 -8.24
C CYS A 102 -2.45 -3.53 -9.58
N PHE A 103 -1.32 -4.24 -9.60
CA PHE A 103 -0.50 -4.48 -10.79
C PHE A 103 -0.96 -5.73 -11.55
N PHE A 104 -2.26 -5.77 -11.87
CA PHE A 104 -2.89 -6.95 -12.48
C PHE A 104 -2.91 -6.93 -14.01
N LEU A 105 -2.57 -5.81 -14.65
CA LEU A 105 -2.41 -5.70 -16.10
C LEU A 105 -0.94 -5.93 -16.44
N GLN A 106 -0.70 -6.85 -17.36
CA GLN A 106 0.63 -7.24 -17.81
C GLN A 106 0.73 -7.06 -19.32
N TRP A 107 1.85 -6.51 -19.77
CA TRP A 107 2.30 -6.61 -21.16
C TRP A 107 3.36 -7.70 -21.25
N ASP A 108 3.14 -8.72 -22.08
CA ASP A 108 4.07 -9.86 -22.22
C ASP A 108 5.09 -9.72 -23.36
N GLY A 109 5.04 -8.58 -24.07
CA GLY A 109 5.83 -8.33 -25.28
C GLY A 109 5.00 -8.39 -26.57
N GLN A 110 3.78 -8.90 -26.51
CA GLN A 110 2.88 -9.06 -27.67
C GLN A 110 1.49 -8.51 -27.40
N GLU A 111 0.89 -8.85 -26.26
CA GLU A 111 -0.46 -8.45 -25.90
C GLU A 111 -0.61 -8.07 -24.42
N GLU A 112 -1.72 -7.38 -24.12
CA GLU A 112 -2.13 -7.09 -22.75
C GLU A 112 -2.92 -8.28 -22.20
N SER A 113 -2.57 -8.71 -20.99
CA SER A 113 -3.28 -9.77 -20.27
C SER A 113 -3.47 -9.43 -18.79
N VAL A 114 -4.40 -10.14 -18.13
CA VAL A 114 -4.63 -10.02 -16.69
C VAL A 114 -3.87 -11.12 -15.94
N CYS A 115 -2.90 -10.74 -15.12
CA CYS A 115 -2.00 -11.67 -14.42
C CYS A 115 -2.32 -11.89 -12.94
N SER A 116 -3.15 -11.04 -12.32
CA SER A 116 -3.56 -11.18 -10.91
C SER A 116 -5.08 -11.45 -10.81
N PRO A 117 -5.51 -12.60 -10.25
CA PRO A 117 -6.91 -12.97 -10.19
C PRO A 117 -7.74 -12.07 -9.27
N GLN A 118 -9.05 -12.03 -9.51
CA GLN A 118 -10.01 -11.33 -8.67
C GLN A 118 -10.40 -12.24 -7.50
N VAL A 119 -10.18 -11.77 -6.27
CA VAL A 119 -10.41 -12.48 -5.01
C VAL A 119 -11.71 -12.06 -4.30
N PHE A 120 -12.27 -10.89 -4.62
CA PHE A 120 -13.62 -10.50 -4.18
C PHE A 120 -14.39 -9.72 -5.27
N ASP A 121 -15.70 -9.62 -5.12
CA ASP A 121 -16.58 -8.87 -6.01
C ASP A 121 -16.81 -7.43 -5.51
N PRO A 122 -16.31 -6.39 -6.23
CA PRO A 122 -16.46 -4.99 -5.82
C PRO A 122 -17.90 -4.55 -5.62
N GLU A 123 -18.85 -5.04 -6.43
CA GLU A 123 -20.26 -4.64 -6.34
C GLU A 123 -20.83 -5.08 -4.98
N LYS A 124 -20.47 -6.28 -4.52
CA LYS A 124 -20.92 -6.82 -3.23
C LYS A 124 -20.29 -6.12 -2.03
N VAL A 125 -19.06 -5.60 -2.17
CA VAL A 125 -18.32 -4.98 -1.06
C VAL A 125 -18.58 -3.48 -0.95
N TYR A 126 -18.71 -2.78 -2.09
CA TYR A 126 -18.84 -1.34 -2.15
C TYR A 126 -20.24 -0.85 -2.56
N GLY A 127 -21.13 -1.76 -2.99
CA GLY A 127 -22.50 -1.42 -3.39
C GLY A 127 -22.58 -0.53 -4.63
N LYS A 128 -21.57 -0.60 -5.51
CA LYS A 128 -21.46 0.16 -6.75
C LYS A 128 -20.86 -0.69 -7.86
#